data_AF-A0A951DIM8-F1
#
_entry.id   AF-A0A951DIM8-F1
#
_cell.length_a   1.000
_cell.length_b   1.000
_cell.length_c   1.000
_cell.angle_alpha   90.00
_cell.angle_beta   90.00
_cell.angle_gamma   90.00
#
_symmetry.space_group_name_H-M   'P 1'
#
loop_
_entity.id
_entity.type
_entity.pdbx_description
1 polymer ?
#
loop_
_entity_poly.entity_id
_entity_poly.type
_entity_poly.pdbx_seq_one_letter_code
_entity_poly.pdbx_strand_id
1 'polypeptide(L)'
;MKRGCLQNLLFAIVLLVVFGGSTYFSFTFFVKGRSLPTPNLVGRTVTEARAITRDLGVDLEVDETHRRNDDKVPVDRIVWQNRTPGNTNFIKRGSLIKVELSAGPLVLRVPDLAGETAGTGMLRLGQQNLKLANLSYVPADDKGILAADPPKTTVVAPQSGVSFLVAVPPQPPQYVMPDLIDQRLDAVRPALEQRGLHVATVKFETYPGIADGIIIRQYPLRGAPVSGRDPISVVVSRQEETNIVEGAPPAP
;
A
#
# COMPACT_ATOMS: atom_id res chain seq x y z
N MET A 1 -86.73 0.84 49.70
CA MET A 1 -85.27 1.01 49.48
C MET A 1 -84.91 2.47 49.72
N LYS A 2 -83.90 2.73 50.56
CA LYS A 2 -83.63 4.06 51.16
C LYS A 2 -83.21 5.07 50.09
N ARG A 3 -83.82 6.27 50.07
CA ARG A 3 -83.57 7.36 49.10
C ARG A 3 -82.08 7.72 48.93
N GLY A 4 -81.25 7.51 49.96
CA GLY A 4 -79.79 7.70 49.89
C GLY A 4 -79.03 6.71 49.00
N CYS A 5 -79.55 5.50 48.77
CA CYS A 5 -78.89 4.51 47.91
C CYS A 5 -78.97 4.91 46.43
N LEU A 6 -80.12 5.43 45.99
CA LEU A 6 -80.30 5.91 44.61
C LEU A 6 -79.43 7.15 44.34
N GLN A 7 -79.34 8.07 45.30
CA GLN A 7 -78.52 9.29 45.18
C GLN A 7 -77.02 8.97 45.18
N ASN A 8 -76.56 8.01 46.00
CA ASN A 8 -75.16 7.56 45.98
C ASN A 8 -74.83 6.80 44.69
N LEU A 9 -75.77 6.02 44.13
CA LEU A 9 -75.61 5.37 42.83
C LEU A 9 -75.48 6.40 41.69
N LEU A 10 -76.32 7.44 41.69
CA LEU A 10 -76.28 8.53 40.71
C LEU A 10 -74.97 9.31 40.81
N PHE A 11 -74.50 9.64 42.01
CA PHE A 11 -73.20 10.26 42.23
C PHE A 11 -72.04 9.37 41.75
N ALA A 12 -72.08 8.07 42.02
CA ALA A 12 -71.06 7.14 41.57
C ALA A 12 -70.98 7.06 40.04
N ILE A 13 -72.13 7.07 39.35
CA ILE A 13 -72.19 7.09 37.87
C ILE A 13 -71.61 8.40 37.32
N VAL A 14 -71.99 9.55 37.89
CA VAL A 14 -71.44 10.85 37.47
C VAL A 14 -69.93 10.90 37.67
N LEU A 15 -69.44 10.40 38.80
CA LEU A 15 -68.00 10.33 39.09
C LEU A 15 -67.29 9.43 38.08
N LEU A 16 -67.86 8.28 37.73
CA LEU A 16 -67.31 7.38 36.71
C LEU A 16 -67.26 8.02 35.31
N VAL A 17 -68.29 8.79 34.94
CA VAL A 17 -68.33 9.49 33.64
C VAL A 17 -67.32 10.63 33.61
N VAL A 18 -67.19 11.41 34.68
CA VAL A 18 -66.20 12.49 34.76
C VAL A 18 -64.78 11.94 34.78
N PHE A 19 -64.53 10.88 35.57
CA PHE A 19 -63.20 10.27 35.66
C PHE A 19 -62.83 9.53 34.38
N GLY A 20 -63.78 8.80 33.77
CA GLY A 20 -63.62 8.13 32.48
C GLY A 20 -63.45 9.11 31.31
N GLY A 21 -64.23 10.20 31.30
CA GLY A 21 -64.09 11.28 30.33
C GLY A 21 -62.77 12.03 30.47
N SER A 22 -62.34 12.32 31.70
CA SER A 22 -61.06 12.97 32.00
C SER A 22 -59.86 12.08 31.64
N THR A 23 -59.90 10.78 31.97
CA THR A 23 -58.85 9.82 31.56
C THR A 23 -58.84 9.61 30.06
N TYR A 24 -60.00 9.51 29.40
CA TYR A 24 -60.08 9.41 27.95
C TYR A 24 -59.56 10.67 27.24
N PHE A 25 -59.96 11.84 27.71
CA PHE A 25 -59.51 13.13 27.16
C PHE A 25 -58.01 13.35 27.42
N SER A 26 -57.53 13.07 28.63
CA SER A 26 -56.10 13.14 28.94
C SER A 26 -55.30 12.15 28.10
N PHE A 27 -55.76 10.90 27.96
CA PHE A 27 -55.10 9.89 27.14
C PHE A 27 -55.09 10.27 25.65
N THR A 28 -56.21 10.75 25.10
CA THR A 28 -56.26 11.17 23.70
C THR A 28 -55.44 12.42 23.43
N PHE A 29 -55.46 13.42 24.31
CA PHE A 29 -54.71 14.66 24.14
C PHE A 29 -53.20 14.48 24.36
N PHE A 30 -52.77 13.74 25.40
CA PHE A 30 -51.35 13.50 25.69
C PHE A 30 -50.72 12.39 24.83
N VAL A 31 -51.46 11.32 24.49
CA VAL A 31 -50.88 10.17 23.77
C VAL A 31 -51.01 10.31 22.25
N LYS A 32 -52.15 10.82 21.75
CA LYS A 32 -52.34 11.04 20.29
C LYS A 32 -51.94 12.44 19.82
N GLY A 33 -51.38 13.26 20.71
CA GLY A 33 -50.87 14.60 20.40
C GLY A 33 -49.71 14.59 19.41
N ARG A 34 -50.04 14.49 18.12
CA ARG A 34 -49.26 14.94 16.94
C ARG A 34 -47.92 14.23 16.72
N SER A 35 -48.03 12.93 16.46
CA SER A 35 -47.01 12.16 15.74
C SER A 35 -46.89 12.67 14.30
N LEU A 36 -45.69 13.04 13.88
CA LEU A 36 -45.34 13.54 12.54
C LEU A 36 -44.40 12.54 11.85
N PRO A 37 -44.45 12.38 10.53
CA PRO A 37 -43.47 11.55 9.83
C PRO A 37 -42.06 12.14 10.00
N THR A 38 -41.05 11.27 10.09
CA THR A 38 -39.66 11.69 10.28
C THR A 38 -39.16 12.36 9.00
N PRO A 39 -38.74 13.64 9.04
CA PRO A 39 -38.25 14.33 7.85
C PRO A 39 -36.96 13.68 7.34
N ASN A 40 -36.78 13.71 6.02
CA ASN A 40 -35.52 13.32 5.40
C ASN A 40 -34.57 14.51 5.32
N LEU A 41 -33.57 14.51 6.22
CA LEU A 41 -32.56 15.55 6.29
C LEU A 41 -31.27 15.14 5.58
N VAL A 42 -31.13 13.86 5.15
CA VAL A 42 -29.94 13.36 4.45
C VAL A 42 -29.76 14.08 3.10
N GLY A 43 -28.54 14.54 2.84
CA GLY A 43 -28.15 15.30 1.65
C GLY A 43 -28.46 16.80 1.72
N ARG A 44 -29.15 17.27 2.77
CA ARG A 44 -29.49 18.69 2.97
C ARG A 44 -28.37 19.43 3.68
N THR A 45 -28.36 20.75 3.52
CA THR A 45 -27.49 21.65 4.28
C THR A 45 -28.03 21.83 5.70
N VAL A 46 -27.17 22.21 6.64
CA VAL A 46 -27.59 22.47 8.04
C VAL A 46 -28.67 23.57 8.09
N THR A 47 -28.57 24.58 7.22
CA THR A 47 -29.55 25.67 7.14
C THR A 47 -30.91 25.19 6.66
N GLU A 48 -30.96 24.36 5.60
CA GLU A 48 -32.20 23.75 5.12
C GLU A 48 -32.82 22.82 6.17
N ALA A 49 -31.99 22.00 6.82
CA ALA A 49 -32.45 21.07 7.84
C ALA A 49 -33.06 21.81 9.04
N ARG A 50 -32.42 22.90 9.51
CA ARG A 50 -32.95 23.73 10.59
C ARG A 50 -34.29 24.38 10.22
N ALA A 51 -34.47 24.79 8.96
CA ALA A 51 -35.75 25.32 8.50
C ALA A 51 -36.85 24.26 8.54
N ILE A 52 -36.59 23.07 7.97
CA ILE A 52 -37.53 21.95 7.95
C ILE A 52 -37.92 21.50 9.37
N THR A 53 -36.95 21.38 10.27
CA THR A 53 -37.24 20.93 11.65
C THR A 53 -38.00 22.00 12.44
N ARG A 54 -37.69 23.29 12.25
CA ARG A 54 -38.42 24.40 12.87
C ARG A 54 -39.88 24.42 12.44
N ASP A 55 -40.16 24.25 11.15
CA ASP A 55 -41.52 24.24 10.61
C ASP A 55 -42.35 23.06 11.16
N LEU A 56 -41.70 21.93 11.44
CA LEU A 56 -42.32 20.74 12.01
C LEU A 56 -42.40 20.77 13.55
N GLY A 57 -41.78 21.75 14.21
CA GLY A 57 -41.70 21.83 15.67
C GLY A 57 -40.86 20.71 16.27
N VAL A 58 -39.72 20.39 15.64
CA VAL A 58 -38.76 19.35 16.02
C VAL A 58 -37.41 20.02 16.28
N ASP A 59 -36.68 19.55 17.28
CA ASP A 59 -35.36 20.09 17.63
C ASP A 59 -34.26 19.38 16.82
N LEU A 60 -33.30 20.15 16.33
CA LEU A 60 -32.15 19.64 15.57
C LEU A 60 -30.85 19.89 16.33
N GLU A 61 -30.17 18.79 16.67
CA GLU A 61 -28.82 18.80 17.20
C GLU A 61 -27.85 18.34 16.11
N VAL A 62 -26.89 19.20 15.78
CA VAL A 62 -25.83 18.88 14.83
C VAL A 62 -24.62 18.45 15.65
N ASP A 63 -24.16 17.22 15.45
CA ASP A 63 -22.89 16.78 16.01
C ASP A 63 -21.76 17.32 15.14
N GLU A 64 -21.17 18.44 15.56
CA GLU A 64 -20.01 19.03 14.87
C GLU A 64 -18.71 18.28 15.16
N THR A 65 -18.67 17.47 16.22
CA THR A 65 -17.49 16.72 16.65
C THR A 65 -17.32 15.40 15.90
N HIS A 66 -18.43 14.73 15.58
CA HIS A 66 -18.43 13.49 14.81
C HIS A 66 -18.88 13.73 13.37
N ARG A 67 -17.89 13.84 12.48
CA ARG A 67 -18.13 13.84 11.03
C ARG A 67 -17.89 12.45 10.45
N ARG A 68 -18.75 12.05 9.52
CA ARG A 68 -18.70 10.73 8.89
C ARG A 68 -18.21 10.86 7.45
N ASN A 69 -17.30 9.98 7.03
CA ASN A 69 -16.82 9.96 5.64
C ASN A 69 -17.83 9.23 4.75
N ASP A 70 -18.13 9.78 3.58
CA ASP A 70 -19.02 9.18 2.58
C ASP A 70 -18.67 9.71 1.19
N ASP A 71 -18.52 8.79 0.22
CA ASP A 71 -18.07 9.12 -1.13
C ASP A 71 -19.17 9.78 -1.98
N LYS A 72 -20.44 9.67 -1.58
CA LYS A 72 -21.60 10.18 -2.33
C LYS A 72 -22.12 11.51 -1.78
N VAL A 73 -21.90 11.78 -0.50
CA VAL A 73 -22.42 13.00 0.16
C VAL A 73 -21.30 14.05 0.27
N PRO A 74 -21.46 15.22 -0.37
CA PRO A 74 -20.49 16.31 -0.27
C PRO A 74 -20.24 16.79 1.17
N VAL A 75 -19.08 17.39 1.39
CA VAL A 75 -18.68 18.00 2.67
C VAL A 75 -19.75 18.99 3.16
N ASP A 76 -19.94 19.04 4.48
CA ASP A 76 -20.88 19.94 5.19
C ASP A 76 -22.38 19.69 4.91
N ARG A 77 -22.72 18.57 4.28
CA ARG A 77 -24.10 18.08 4.17
C ARG A 77 -24.37 16.97 5.18
N ILE A 78 -25.63 16.82 5.56
CA ILE A 78 -26.04 15.77 6.49
C ILE A 78 -25.92 14.42 5.78
N VAL A 79 -25.13 13.51 6.35
CA VAL A 79 -24.93 12.16 5.82
C VAL A 79 -25.71 11.12 6.63
N TRP A 80 -25.93 11.40 7.91
CA TRP A 80 -26.61 10.49 8.80
C TRP A 80 -27.52 11.23 9.77
N GLN A 81 -28.63 10.58 10.13
CA GLN A 81 -29.55 11.02 11.15
C GLN A 81 -29.95 9.84 12.03
N ASN A 82 -30.10 10.07 13.33
CA ASN A 82 -30.41 9.00 14.29
C ASN A 82 -31.80 8.37 14.13
N ARG A 83 -32.73 9.08 13.49
CA ARG A 83 -34.09 8.60 13.19
C ARG A 83 -34.18 8.26 11.72
N THR A 84 -34.56 7.02 11.40
CA THR A 84 -34.75 6.61 10.01
C THR A 84 -35.83 7.47 9.34
N PRO A 85 -35.53 8.18 8.25
CA PRO A 85 -36.48 9.05 7.58
C PRO A 85 -37.62 8.26 6.94
N GLY A 86 -38.78 8.91 6.76
CA GLY A 86 -39.89 8.36 5.99
C GLY A 86 -41.24 8.41 6.69
N ASN A 87 -42.27 8.00 5.95
CA ASN A 87 -43.68 8.10 6.35
C ASN A 87 -44.14 6.97 7.30
N THR A 88 -43.29 5.96 7.50
CA THR A 88 -43.55 4.83 8.40
C THR A 88 -43.00 5.04 9.80
N ASN A 89 -42.05 5.98 9.96
CA ASN A 89 -41.44 6.31 11.24
C ASN A 89 -41.96 7.65 11.74
N PHE A 90 -42.69 7.61 12.85
CA PHE A 90 -43.30 8.80 13.42
C PHE A 90 -42.53 9.31 14.64
N ILE A 91 -42.37 10.61 14.72
CA ILE A 91 -41.75 11.33 15.83
C ILE A 91 -42.75 12.30 16.46
N LYS A 92 -42.61 12.55 17.76
CA LYS A 92 -43.42 13.56 18.46
C LYS A 92 -42.84 14.95 18.21
N ARG A 93 -43.67 16.00 18.28
CA ARG A 93 -43.18 17.38 18.37
C ARG A 93 -42.30 17.57 19.61
N GLY A 94 -41.27 18.40 19.50
CA GLY A 94 -40.23 18.58 20.53
C GLY A 94 -39.30 17.38 20.67
N SER A 95 -39.33 16.43 19.74
CA SER A 95 -38.31 15.38 19.69
C SER A 95 -37.01 15.93 19.13
N LEU A 96 -35.90 15.34 19.59
CA LEU A 96 -34.56 15.71 19.19
C LEU A 96 -34.08 14.78 18.07
N ILE A 97 -33.76 15.34 16.92
CA ILE A 97 -33.06 14.65 15.84
C ILE A 97 -31.59 15.03 15.92
N LYS A 98 -30.74 14.01 16.05
CA LYS A 98 -29.29 14.17 15.97
C LYS A 98 -28.83 13.89 14.55
N VAL A 99 -28.03 14.79 13.98
CA VAL A 99 -27.49 14.65 12.63
C VAL A 99 -25.97 14.76 12.65
N GLU A 100 -25.32 13.99 11.79
CA GLU A 100 -23.89 14.02 11.56
C GLU A 100 -23.61 14.59 10.17
N LEU A 101 -22.54 15.38 10.06
CA LEU A 101 -22.12 15.99 8.80
C LEU A 101 -21.12 15.11 8.05
N SER A 102 -21.16 15.18 6.73
CA SER A 102 -20.19 14.54 5.87
C SER A 102 -18.83 15.24 5.97
N ALA A 103 -17.78 14.45 6.17
CA ALA A 103 -16.40 14.86 5.97
C ALA A 103 -15.96 14.74 4.49
N GLY A 104 -16.84 14.26 3.60
CA GLY A 104 -16.52 13.93 2.21
C GLY A 104 -15.95 12.52 2.07
N PRO A 105 -15.35 12.21 0.89
CA PRO A 105 -14.70 10.93 0.67
C PRO A 105 -13.59 10.69 1.67
N LEU A 106 -13.44 9.45 2.15
CA LEU A 106 -12.29 9.11 2.98
C LEU A 106 -11.03 9.29 2.13
N VAL A 107 -10.08 10.07 2.61
CA VAL A 107 -8.80 10.26 1.94
C VAL A 107 -7.64 9.97 2.88
N LEU A 108 -6.61 9.34 2.34
CA LEU A 108 -5.43 8.90 3.07
C LEU A 108 -4.21 9.61 2.47
N ARG A 109 -3.16 9.79 3.27
CA ARG A 109 -1.92 10.44 2.82
C ARG A 109 -0.83 9.41 2.65
N VAL A 110 -0.15 9.42 1.52
CA VAL A 110 0.99 8.53 1.30
C VAL A 110 2.09 8.83 2.34
N PRO A 111 2.60 7.82 3.08
CA PRO A 111 3.62 8.01 4.10
C PRO A 111 4.99 8.32 3.48
N ASP A 112 5.91 8.85 4.28
CA ASP A 112 7.31 8.94 3.87
C ASP A 112 7.98 7.56 4.05
N LEU A 113 8.44 7.00 2.92
CA LEU A 113 9.03 5.66 2.82
C LEU A 113 10.47 5.70 2.31
N ALA A 114 11.04 6.89 2.10
CA ALA A 114 12.39 7.04 1.55
C ALA A 114 13.44 6.43 2.49
N GLY A 115 14.36 5.66 1.93
CA GLY A 115 15.43 4.97 2.67
C GLY A 115 15.00 3.69 3.40
N GLU A 116 13.70 3.37 3.45
CA GLU A 116 13.23 2.12 4.04
C GLU A 116 13.46 0.92 3.10
N THR A 117 13.44 -0.29 3.65
CA THR A 117 13.45 -1.51 2.84
C THR A 117 12.09 -1.69 2.16
N ALA A 118 12.06 -2.36 0.99
CA ALA A 118 10.82 -2.66 0.28
C ALA A 118 9.78 -3.41 1.16
N GLY A 119 10.25 -4.31 2.03
CA GLY A 119 9.38 -5.04 2.96
C GLY A 119 8.78 -4.15 4.05
N THR A 120 9.59 -3.28 4.66
CA THR A 120 9.11 -2.31 5.65
C THR A 120 8.12 -1.33 5.02
N GLY A 121 8.42 -0.82 3.83
CA GLY A 121 7.53 0.08 3.11
C GLY A 121 6.19 -0.55 2.77
N MET A 122 6.18 -1.82 2.36
CA MET A 122 4.95 -2.57 2.08
C MET A 122 4.07 -2.71 3.33
N LEU A 123 4.68 -2.99 4.50
CA LEU A 123 3.96 -3.06 5.77
C LEU A 123 3.34 -1.72 6.15
N ARG A 124 4.08 -0.61 6.00
CA ARG A 124 3.57 0.73 6.31
C ARG A 124 2.42 1.15 5.39
N LEU A 125 2.48 0.78 4.10
CA LEU A 125 1.33 0.96 3.20
C LEU A 125 0.09 0.21 3.70
N GLY A 126 0.26 -1.06 4.08
CA GLY A 126 -0.83 -1.88 4.61
C GLY A 126 -1.46 -1.29 5.89
N GLN A 127 -0.65 -0.76 6.79
CA GLN A 127 -1.12 -0.07 8.02
C GLN A 127 -1.99 1.16 7.70
N GLN A 128 -1.70 1.84 6.60
CA GLN A 128 -2.49 2.97 6.12
C GLN A 128 -3.58 2.56 5.14
N ASN A 129 -3.92 1.27 5.05
CA ASN A 129 -4.96 0.77 4.15
C ASN A 129 -4.70 1.10 2.66
N LEU A 130 -3.43 1.24 2.28
CA LEU A 130 -2.94 1.43 0.91
C LEU A 130 -2.36 0.12 0.37
N LYS A 131 -2.28 -0.01 -0.95
CA LYS A 131 -1.76 -1.21 -1.62
C LYS A 131 -0.46 -0.91 -2.36
N LEU A 132 0.39 -1.91 -2.51
CA LEU A 132 1.52 -1.84 -3.45
C LEU A 132 0.97 -2.06 -4.87
N ALA A 133 1.27 -1.15 -5.78
CA ALA A 133 0.96 -1.30 -7.20
C ALA A 133 2.09 -2.02 -7.93
N ASN A 134 3.25 -1.36 -8.04
CA ASN A 134 4.42 -1.88 -8.75
C ASN A 134 5.68 -1.74 -7.91
N LEU A 135 6.64 -2.62 -8.16
CA LEU A 135 7.97 -2.60 -7.55
C LEU A 135 9.01 -2.60 -8.65
N SER A 136 9.72 -1.48 -8.80
CA SER A 136 10.77 -1.29 -9.81
C SER A 136 12.13 -1.15 -9.13
N TYR A 137 13.17 -1.63 -9.80
CA TYR A 137 14.53 -1.61 -9.29
C TYR A 137 15.43 -0.76 -10.18
N VAL A 138 16.29 0.04 -9.57
CA VAL A 138 17.29 0.85 -10.28
C VAL A 138 18.68 0.61 -9.69
N PRO A 139 19.70 0.40 -10.54
CA PRO A 139 21.08 0.40 -10.11
C PRO A 139 21.44 1.73 -9.43
N ALA A 140 21.77 1.69 -8.15
CA ALA A 140 22.20 2.85 -7.38
C ALA A 140 23.09 2.40 -6.20
N ASP A 141 23.97 3.28 -5.74
CA ASP A 141 24.85 3.02 -4.59
C ASP A 141 24.09 3.08 -3.25
N ASP A 142 22.96 3.80 -3.25
CA ASP A 142 22.06 3.90 -2.11
C ASP A 142 21.35 2.57 -1.80
N LYS A 143 20.73 2.49 -0.63
CA LYS A 143 19.94 1.32 -0.21
C LYS A 143 18.51 1.72 0.13
N GLY A 144 17.57 0.86 -0.24
CA GLY A 144 16.16 1.02 0.10
C GLY A 144 15.34 1.70 -0.99
N ILE A 145 14.15 2.17 -0.61
CA ILE A 145 13.22 2.86 -1.49
C ILE A 145 13.75 4.28 -1.75
N LEU A 146 14.01 4.59 -3.01
CA LEU A 146 14.43 5.92 -3.46
C LEU A 146 13.24 6.86 -3.65
N ALA A 147 12.16 6.33 -4.24
CA ALA A 147 10.97 7.09 -4.54
C ALA A 147 9.73 6.21 -4.47
N ALA A 148 8.60 6.86 -4.20
CA ALA A 148 7.28 6.27 -4.29
C ALA A 148 6.41 7.11 -5.23
N ASP A 149 5.51 6.45 -5.94
CA ASP A 149 4.52 7.08 -6.82
C ASP A 149 3.11 6.56 -6.49
N PRO A 150 2.16 7.39 -6.00
CA PRO A 150 2.28 8.84 -5.80
C PRO A 150 3.30 9.24 -4.74
N PRO A 151 3.88 10.46 -4.81
CA PRO A 151 4.90 10.90 -3.86
C PRO A 151 4.33 11.07 -2.46
N LYS A 152 5.21 11.10 -1.46
CA LYS A 152 4.84 11.31 -0.06
C LYS A 152 3.94 12.53 0.11
N THR A 153 3.05 12.48 1.11
CA THR A 153 2.05 13.51 1.43
C THR A 153 0.93 13.71 0.42
N THR A 154 0.98 13.03 -0.74
CA THR A 154 -0.12 13.02 -1.71
C THR A 154 -1.36 12.40 -1.09
N VAL A 155 -2.51 13.01 -1.37
CA VAL A 155 -3.81 12.57 -0.88
C VAL A 155 -4.38 11.56 -1.89
N VAL A 156 -4.72 10.37 -1.41
CA VAL A 156 -5.17 9.24 -2.23
C VAL A 156 -6.39 8.58 -1.61
N ALA A 157 -7.17 7.89 -2.43
CA ALA A 157 -8.31 7.10 -1.95
C ALA A 157 -7.82 5.86 -1.17
N PRO A 158 -8.65 5.30 -0.27
CA PRO A 158 -8.36 4.04 0.39
C PRO A 158 -8.11 2.95 -0.67
N GLN A 159 -7.22 2.02 -0.36
CA GLN A 159 -6.88 0.91 -1.25
C GLN A 159 -6.21 1.33 -2.58
N SER A 160 -5.84 2.60 -2.74
CA SER A 160 -5.06 3.04 -3.91
C SER A 160 -3.70 2.35 -3.96
N GLY A 161 -3.23 2.08 -5.17
CA GLY A 161 -1.91 1.51 -5.41
C GLY A 161 -0.80 2.57 -5.36
N VAL A 162 0.26 2.29 -4.60
CA VAL A 162 1.51 3.07 -4.56
C VAL A 162 2.63 2.21 -5.13
N SER A 163 3.40 2.74 -6.06
CA SER A 163 4.55 2.07 -6.67
C SER A 163 5.84 2.48 -5.99
N PHE A 164 6.82 1.57 -5.91
CA PHE A 164 8.14 1.84 -5.33
C PHE A 164 9.23 1.76 -6.38
N LEU A 165 10.19 2.68 -6.28
CA LEU A 165 11.49 2.60 -6.93
C LEU A 165 12.54 2.26 -5.88
N VAL A 166 13.16 1.10 -5.99
CA VAL A 166 14.10 0.57 -5.00
C VAL A 166 15.52 0.56 -5.58
N ALA A 167 16.47 1.08 -4.82
CA ALA A 167 17.88 1.00 -5.14
C ALA A 167 18.38 -0.44 -4.98
N VAL A 168 19.06 -0.93 -6.00
CA VAL A 168 19.81 -2.18 -5.98
C VAL A 168 21.25 -1.89 -6.35
N PRO A 169 22.22 -2.60 -5.74
CA PRO A 169 23.61 -2.41 -6.08
C PRO A 169 23.84 -2.70 -7.57
N PRO A 170 24.62 -1.87 -8.28
CA PRO A 170 24.92 -2.10 -9.69
C PRO A 170 25.60 -3.45 -9.87
N GLN A 171 25.14 -4.21 -10.87
CA GLN A 171 25.80 -5.46 -11.22
C GLN A 171 27.15 -5.16 -11.87
N PRO A 172 28.20 -5.95 -11.59
CA PRO A 172 29.48 -5.78 -12.25
C PRO A 172 29.33 -6.00 -13.75
N PRO A 173 30.11 -5.29 -14.59
CA PRO A 173 30.10 -5.49 -16.03
C PRO A 173 30.46 -6.95 -16.35
N GLN A 174 29.69 -7.55 -17.25
CA GLN A 174 29.98 -8.85 -17.83
C GLN A 174 30.64 -8.65 -19.20
N TYR A 175 31.68 -9.44 -19.44
CA TYR A 175 32.37 -9.52 -20.71
C TYR A 175 32.19 -10.91 -21.31
N VAL A 176 32.45 -11.03 -22.61
CA VAL A 176 32.51 -12.32 -23.30
C VAL A 176 33.97 -12.74 -23.37
N MET A 177 34.27 -13.96 -22.94
CA MET A 177 35.63 -14.50 -22.93
C MET A 177 36.15 -14.63 -24.36
N PRO A 178 37.23 -13.90 -24.73
CA PRO A 178 37.83 -14.01 -26.05
C PRO A 178 38.54 -15.36 -26.24
N ASP A 179 38.93 -15.64 -27.47
CA ASP A 179 39.85 -16.73 -27.78
C ASP A 179 41.29 -16.26 -27.54
N LEU A 180 41.90 -16.81 -26.51
CA LEU A 180 43.25 -16.54 -26.03
C LEU A 180 44.24 -17.62 -26.49
N ILE A 181 43.75 -18.69 -27.13
CA ILE A 181 44.59 -19.77 -27.66
C ILE A 181 45.51 -19.17 -28.74
N ASP A 182 46.73 -19.69 -28.82
CA ASP A 182 47.80 -19.25 -29.73
C ASP A 182 48.33 -17.82 -29.49
N GLN A 183 47.86 -17.14 -28.44
CA GLN A 183 48.38 -15.83 -28.04
C GLN A 183 49.48 -15.93 -26.99
N ARG A 184 50.36 -14.91 -26.93
CA ARG A 184 51.41 -14.80 -25.90
C ARG A 184 50.82 -14.33 -24.58
N LEU A 185 51.13 -15.03 -23.49
CA LEU A 185 50.66 -14.67 -22.13
C LEU A 185 51.02 -13.24 -21.74
N ASP A 186 52.24 -12.79 -22.09
CA ASP A 186 52.76 -11.48 -21.72
C ASP A 186 51.98 -10.32 -22.36
N ALA A 187 51.37 -10.55 -23.53
CA ALA A 187 50.53 -9.56 -24.21
C ALA A 187 49.07 -9.62 -23.72
N VAL A 188 48.58 -10.83 -23.44
CA VAL A 188 47.18 -11.07 -23.04
C VAL A 188 46.92 -10.61 -21.60
N ARG A 189 47.83 -10.91 -20.66
CA ARG A 189 47.66 -10.57 -19.24
C ARG A 189 47.35 -9.08 -19.01
N PRO A 190 48.16 -8.12 -19.48
CA PRO A 190 47.86 -6.70 -19.26
C PRO A 190 46.57 -6.25 -19.95
N ALA A 191 46.22 -6.82 -21.11
CA ALA A 191 44.98 -6.50 -21.81
C ALA A 191 43.72 -6.92 -21.03
N LEU A 192 43.79 -8.07 -20.34
CA LEU A 192 42.72 -8.54 -19.44
C LEU A 192 42.68 -7.68 -18.16
N GLU A 193 43.83 -7.39 -17.55
CA GLU A 193 43.92 -6.60 -16.32
C GLU A 193 43.39 -5.17 -16.49
N GLN A 194 43.61 -4.54 -17.65
CA GLN A 194 43.04 -3.22 -17.99
C GLN A 194 41.50 -3.21 -17.97
N ARG A 195 40.86 -4.36 -18.17
CA ARG A 195 39.40 -4.53 -18.13
C ARG A 195 38.90 -5.00 -16.75
N GLY A 196 39.80 -5.11 -15.77
CA GLY A 196 39.50 -5.65 -14.44
C GLY A 196 39.30 -7.16 -14.43
N LEU A 197 39.80 -7.88 -15.45
CA LEU A 197 39.81 -9.34 -15.51
C LEU A 197 41.18 -9.86 -15.09
N HIS A 198 41.23 -10.77 -14.14
CA HIS A 198 42.48 -11.26 -13.57
C HIS A 198 42.74 -12.73 -13.92
N VAL A 199 43.97 -13.02 -14.36
CA VAL A 199 44.43 -14.40 -14.56
C VAL A 199 44.82 -14.99 -13.20
N ALA A 200 43.93 -15.77 -12.61
CA ALA A 200 44.11 -16.36 -11.29
C ALA A 200 45.10 -17.53 -11.30
N THR A 201 45.14 -18.33 -12.37
CA THR A 201 46.00 -19.52 -12.44
C THR A 201 46.74 -19.58 -13.77
N VAL A 202 48.06 -19.74 -13.70
CA VAL A 202 48.91 -20.02 -14.87
C VAL A 202 49.58 -21.37 -14.64
N LYS A 203 49.28 -22.34 -15.50
CA LYS A 203 49.96 -23.64 -15.52
C LYS A 203 50.92 -23.68 -16.70
N PHE A 204 52.08 -24.31 -16.53
CA PHE A 204 53.02 -24.54 -17.62
C PHE A 204 53.01 -26.02 -17.98
N GLU A 205 52.96 -26.31 -19.27
CA GLU A 205 52.95 -27.67 -19.80
C GLU A 205 53.94 -27.77 -20.96
N THR A 206 54.74 -28.84 -20.98
CA THR A 206 55.72 -29.05 -22.03
C THR A 206 55.01 -29.40 -23.33
N TYR A 207 55.25 -28.65 -24.39
CA TYR A 207 54.59 -28.87 -25.67
C TYR A 207 55.59 -28.81 -26.84
N PRO A 208 55.83 -29.94 -27.55
CA PRO A 208 56.79 -29.97 -28.64
C PRO A 208 56.32 -29.11 -29.82
N GLY A 209 57.24 -28.32 -30.38
CA GLY A 209 56.98 -27.52 -31.58
C GLY A 209 56.27 -26.18 -31.36
N ILE A 210 55.94 -25.80 -30.11
CA ILE A 210 55.40 -24.47 -29.79
C ILE A 210 56.46 -23.67 -29.01
N ALA A 211 56.56 -22.38 -29.30
CA ALA A 211 57.46 -21.47 -28.59
C ALA A 211 57.02 -21.27 -27.13
N ASP A 212 57.97 -20.90 -26.26
CA ASP A 212 57.67 -20.59 -24.86
C ASP A 212 56.70 -19.41 -24.72
N GLY A 213 55.77 -19.54 -23.77
CA GLY A 213 54.89 -18.45 -23.39
C GLY A 213 53.59 -18.34 -24.21
N ILE A 214 53.27 -19.33 -25.05
CA ILE A 214 52.03 -19.38 -25.84
C ILE A 214 50.93 -20.08 -25.05
N ILE A 215 49.73 -19.51 -25.04
CA ILE A 215 48.57 -20.10 -24.37
C ILE A 215 48.04 -21.26 -25.23
N ILE A 216 48.08 -22.47 -24.68
CA ILE A 216 47.58 -23.69 -25.34
C ILE A 216 46.18 -24.08 -24.86
N ARG A 217 45.80 -23.66 -23.65
CA ARG A 217 44.45 -23.89 -23.11
C ARG A 217 44.02 -22.71 -22.27
N GLN A 218 42.72 -22.42 -22.31
CA GLN A 218 42.10 -21.41 -21.48
C GLN A 218 40.88 -21.96 -20.75
N TYR A 219 40.56 -21.34 -19.63
CA TYR A 219 39.32 -21.50 -18.91
C TYR A 219 38.94 -20.17 -18.23
N PRO A 220 37.71 -19.67 -18.33
CA PRO A 220 36.59 -20.19 -19.13
C PRO A 220 36.85 -20.29 -20.64
N LEU A 221 36.05 -21.11 -21.33
CA LEU A 221 36.16 -21.30 -22.79
C LEU A 221 35.73 -20.03 -23.53
N ARG A 222 36.17 -19.90 -24.78
CA ARG A 222 35.75 -18.79 -25.66
C ARG A 222 34.21 -18.68 -25.71
N GLY A 223 33.71 -17.45 -25.70
CA GLY A 223 32.28 -17.17 -25.70
C GLY A 223 31.59 -17.28 -24.33
N ALA A 224 32.27 -17.79 -23.29
CA ALA A 224 31.70 -17.84 -21.96
C ALA A 224 31.57 -16.43 -21.35
N PRO A 225 30.51 -16.15 -20.57
CA PRO A 225 30.39 -14.91 -19.82
C PRO A 225 31.43 -14.89 -18.68
N VAL A 226 32.14 -13.77 -18.55
CA VAL A 226 33.15 -13.55 -17.49
C VAL A 226 32.96 -12.17 -16.86
N SER A 227 33.04 -12.13 -15.54
CA SER A 227 33.03 -10.91 -14.73
C SER A 227 34.39 -10.70 -14.07
N GLY A 228 34.66 -9.50 -13.56
CA GLY A 228 35.92 -9.19 -12.85
C GLY A 228 36.19 -10.04 -11.60
N ARG A 229 35.22 -10.83 -11.13
CA ARG A 229 35.37 -11.75 -9.99
C ARG A 229 35.66 -13.20 -10.42
N ASP A 230 35.51 -13.53 -11.70
CA ASP A 230 35.65 -14.90 -12.18
C ASP A 230 37.13 -15.24 -12.41
N PRO A 231 37.62 -16.38 -11.90
CA PRO A 231 39.02 -16.74 -12.04
C PRO A 231 39.33 -17.23 -13.46
N ILE A 232 40.18 -16.50 -14.19
CA ILE A 232 40.69 -16.94 -15.47
C ILE A 232 41.91 -17.84 -15.25
N SER A 233 41.90 -19.03 -15.85
CA SER A 233 43.00 -19.99 -15.82
C SER A 233 43.53 -20.23 -17.23
N VAL A 234 44.84 -20.22 -17.38
CA VAL A 234 45.51 -20.48 -18.67
C VAL A 234 46.60 -21.53 -18.50
N VAL A 235 46.76 -22.36 -19.51
CA VAL A 235 47.88 -23.29 -19.66
C VAL A 235 48.78 -22.76 -20.76
N VAL A 236 50.07 -22.68 -20.47
CA VAL A 236 51.07 -22.02 -21.29
C VAL A 236 52.14 -23.04 -21.67
N SER A 237 52.57 -23.02 -22.92
CA SER A 237 53.62 -23.88 -23.44
C SER A 237 54.96 -23.57 -22.79
N ARG A 238 55.71 -24.64 -22.54
CA ARG A 238 57.14 -24.63 -22.26
C ARG A 238 57.83 -25.59 -23.23
N GLN A 239 58.97 -25.21 -23.77
CA GLN A 239 59.78 -26.03 -24.64
C GLN A 239 60.47 -27.11 -23.82
N GLU A 240 60.56 -28.28 -24.44
CA GLU A 240 61.37 -29.36 -23.91
C GLU A 240 62.84 -29.03 -24.19
N GLU A 241 63.64 -28.85 -23.14
CA GLU A 241 65.10 -28.69 -23.28
C GLU A 241 65.67 -29.96 -23.91
N THR A 242 65.86 -29.93 -25.23
CA THR A 242 66.46 -31.03 -25.96
C THR A 242 67.98 -30.94 -25.78
N ASN A 243 68.50 -31.48 -24.68
CA ASN A 243 69.95 -31.70 -24.53
C ASN A 243 70.37 -32.84 -25.48
N ILE A 244 70.83 -32.48 -26.68
CA ILE A 244 71.43 -33.43 -27.60
C ILE A 244 72.86 -33.70 -27.10
N VAL A 245 73.07 -34.84 -26.43
CA VAL A 245 74.44 -35.32 -26.13
C VAL A 245 75.01 -35.88 -27.42
N GLU A 246 75.80 -35.07 -28.12
CA GLU A 246 76.55 -35.47 -29.31
C GLU A 246 77.70 -36.40 -28.89
N GLY A 247 77.45 -37.70 -28.94
CA GLY A 247 78.49 -38.73 -28.76
C GLY A 247 79.42 -38.74 -29.97
N ALA A 248 80.66 -38.31 -29.75
CA ALA A 248 81.71 -38.33 -30.76
C ALA A 248 81.89 -39.74 -31.36
N PRO A 249 82.01 -39.88 -32.69
CA PRO A 249 82.27 -41.17 -33.32
C PRO A 249 83.68 -41.67 -32.97
N PRO A 250 83.87 -42.98 -32.70
CA PRO A 250 85.20 -43.54 -32.52
C PRO A 250 85.99 -43.44 -33.85
N ALA A 251 87.23 -42.91 -33.73
CA ALA A 251 88.20 -42.82 -34.81
C ALA A 251 88.59 -44.22 -35.35
N PRO A 252 89.01 -44.32 -36.64
CA PRO A 252 89.18 -45.59 -37.34
C PRO A 252 90.26 -46.52 -36.78
#